data_AF-A0A3B4ESS7-F1
#
_entry.id   AF-A0A3B4ESS7-F1
#
_cell.length_a   1.000
_cell.length_b   1.000
_cell.length_c   1.000
_cell.angle_alpha   90.00
_cell.angle_beta   90.00
_cell.angle_gamma   90.00
#
_symmetry.space_group_name_H-M   'P 1'
#
loop_
_entity.id
_entity.type
_entity.pdbx_description
1 polymer ?
#
loop_
_entity_poly.entity_id
_entity_poly.type
_entity_poly.pdbx_seq_one_letter_code
_entity_poly.pdbx_strand_id
1 'polypeptide(L)'
;MLISTASRFGVSCCSLTPSVRLFSRSSNMAKSKFEYVRNFETDDTCLRNCYIVVRLDGRNFHKFAEQHKFAKPNDDRALGLMTRSARSVMEELEDIVVAYGQSDEFSFVFNRSSTWFKRRASKLMTHVASQFSSSYVFYWKEFFENQPLLYPPGFDGRVVLYPSNRNLRDYLSWRQADCHINNLYNTVFWMLVQRKGLSTTQAEDRLKGTLAGDKNEILFTEFGINYNNESAVHKKGTTLIWEKRDETVIKRTKLPNGEEKDMPVTRSRRRVEAYHCDLIGEQFWEEHPDILEDDNC
;
A
#
# COMPACT_ATOMS: atom_id res chain seq x y z
N MET A 1 65.42 70.22 61.18
CA MET A 1 64.15 69.93 60.49
C MET A 1 64.08 70.83 59.27
N LEU A 2 64.53 70.31 58.12
CA LEU A 2 64.65 70.99 56.82
C LEU A 2 63.30 70.90 56.09
N ILE A 3 62.60 72.01 55.83
CA ILE A 3 62.64 72.91 54.65
C ILE A 3 62.23 72.25 53.31
N SER A 4 60.98 72.54 52.94
CA SER A 4 60.40 73.01 51.66
C SER A 4 60.62 72.32 50.30
N THR A 5 59.49 72.35 49.57
CA THR A 5 59.26 72.70 48.14
C THR A 5 59.49 71.71 47.00
N ALA A 6 58.41 71.64 46.19
CA ALA A 6 58.37 71.70 44.72
C ALA A 6 58.31 70.39 43.91
N SER A 7 57.24 70.36 43.10
CA SER A 7 56.94 69.55 41.93
C SER A 7 58.06 69.49 40.88
N ARG A 8 58.16 68.36 40.16
CA ARG A 8 58.45 68.33 38.71
C ARG A 8 58.13 66.98 38.04
N PHE A 9 57.79 67.13 36.77
CA PHE A 9 57.40 66.16 35.75
C PHE A 9 58.49 65.16 35.32
N GLY A 10 58.04 64.06 34.70
CA GLY A 10 58.80 63.23 33.74
C GLY A 10 58.69 61.73 34.07
N VAL A 11 58.51 60.78 33.15
CA VAL A 11 58.43 60.72 31.69
C VAL A 11 57.60 59.47 31.35
N SER A 12 56.75 59.55 30.32
CA SER A 12 55.92 58.45 29.81
C SER A 12 56.78 57.38 29.11
N CYS A 13 56.66 56.12 29.52
CA CYS A 13 57.18 54.98 28.78
C CYS A 13 55.98 54.17 28.25
N CYS A 14 55.81 54.18 26.93
CA CYS A 14 54.77 53.45 26.21
C CYS A 14 55.00 51.94 26.32
N SER A 15 54.18 51.23 27.09
CA SER A 15 54.04 49.78 26.99
C SER A 15 52.96 49.45 25.95
N LEU A 16 53.38 48.88 24.82
CA LEU A 16 52.51 48.30 23.81
C LEU A 16 51.75 47.10 24.41
N THR A 17 50.47 47.27 24.74
CA THR A 17 49.57 46.16 25.03
C THR A 17 49.21 45.45 23.73
N PRO A 18 49.46 44.13 23.58
CA PRO A 18 48.97 43.40 22.42
C PRO A 18 47.45 43.28 22.52
N SER A 19 46.75 43.83 21.52
CA SER A 19 45.33 43.58 21.31
C SER A 19 45.13 42.09 21.04
N VAL A 20 44.79 41.32 22.08
CA VAL A 20 44.29 39.94 21.93
C VAL A 20 42.94 40.02 21.23
N ARG A 21 42.94 39.92 19.90
CA ARG A 21 41.72 39.63 19.14
C ARG A 21 41.27 38.23 19.55
N LEU A 22 40.29 38.14 20.43
CA LEU A 22 39.48 36.94 20.56
C LEU A 22 38.81 36.72 19.21
N PHE A 23 39.42 35.88 18.37
CA PHE A 23 38.68 35.20 17.32
C PHE A 23 37.68 34.30 18.02
N SER A 24 36.46 34.79 18.20
CA SER A 24 35.30 33.93 18.31
C SER A 24 35.26 33.10 17.03
N ARG A 25 35.84 31.90 17.08
CA ARG A 25 35.49 30.84 16.15
C ARG A 25 34.02 30.56 16.44
N SER A 26 33.13 31.24 15.72
CA SER A 26 31.79 30.71 15.50
C SER A 26 32.02 29.31 14.93
N SER A 27 31.81 28.30 15.77
CA SER A 27 31.72 26.92 15.34
C SER A 27 30.41 26.80 14.56
N ASN A 28 30.36 27.36 13.35
CA ASN A 28 29.36 27.00 12.37
C ASN A 28 29.56 25.51 12.12
N MET A 29 28.75 24.70 12.80
CA MET A 29 28.71 23.25 12.66
C MET A 29 28.71 22.94 11.17
N ALA A 30 29.64 22.13 10.67
CA ALA A 30 29.85 21.96 9.22
C ALA A 30 28.56 21.58 8.44
N LYS A 31 27.58 20.98 9.12
CA LYS A 31 26.25 20.67 8.56
C LYS A 31 25.33 21.88 8.39
N SER A 32 25.42 22.91 9.23
CA SER A 32 24.55 24.09 9.15
C SER A 32 24.76 24.90 7.86
N LYS A 33 25.97 24.87 7.29
CA LYS A 33 26.27 25.49 5.98
C LYS A 33 25.38 24.95 4.85
N PHE A 34 24.94 23.70 4.94
CA PHE A 34 24.16 23.03 3.91
C PHE A 34 22.69 22.85 4.30
N GLU A 35 22.28 23.25 5.50
CA GLU A 35 20.92 22.99 6.01
C GLU A 35 19.82 23.68 5.18
N TYR A 36 20.15 24.80 4.52
CA TYR A 36 19.21 25.52 3.66
C TYR A 36 18.59 24.65 2.56
N VAL A 37 19.26 23.56 2.14
CA VAL A 37 18.73 22.66 1.11
C VAL A 37 17.44 21.94 1.53
N ARG A 38 17.19 21.82 2.84
CA ARG A 38 15.95 21.24 3.38
C ARG A 38 14.73 22.11 3.08
N ASN A 39 14.92 23.41 2.84
CA ASN A 39 13.82 24.33 2.51
C ASN A 39 13.25 24.09 1.10
N PHE A 40 13.92 23.30 0.25
CA PHE A 40 13.38 22.86 -1.05
C PHE A 40 12.45 21.64 -0.93
N GLU A 41 12.37 21.00 0.24
CA GLU A 41 11.37 19.96 0.48
C GLU A 41 9.97 20.60 0.42
N THR A 42 9.11 20.07 -0.44
CA THR A 42 7.72 20.55 -0.57
C THR A 42 6.83 19.80 0.42
N ASP A 43 5.95 20.54 1.11
CA ASP A 43 4.91 19.93 1.93
C ASP A 43 3.82 19.32 1.05
N ASP A 44 3.56 18.04 1.28
CA ASP A 44 2.66 17.21 0.48
C ASP A 44 1.56 16.60 1.35
N THR A 45 1.10 17.38 2.33
CA THR A 45 0.06 16.99 3.28
C THR A 45 -1.29 16.86 2.58
N CYS A 46 -1.90 15.68 2.66
CA CYS A 46 -3.22 15.40 2.13
C CYS A 46 -4.32 16.18 2.87
N LEU A 47 -5.34 16.64 2.13
CA LEU A 47 -6.50 17.32 2.68
C LEU A 47 -7.14 16.50 3.81
N ARG A 48 -7.52 17.17 4.91
CA ARG A 48 -8.19 16.53 6.05
C ARG A 48 -9.62 16.11 5.68
N ASN A 49 -10.21 15.23 6.49
CA ASN A 49 -11.57 14.72 6.31
C ASN A 49 -11.82 14.13 4.92
N CYS A 50 -10.76 13.60 4.30
CA CYS A 50 -10.79 12.90 3.03
C CYS A 50 -10.15 11.54 3.20
N TYR A 51 -10.75 10.53 2.58
CA TYR A 51 -10.13 9.22 2.45
C TYR A 51 -8.86 9.37 1.64
N ILE A 52 -7.82 8.67 2.04
CA ILE A 52 -6.57 8.62 1.29
C ILE A 52 -6.47 7.25 0.66
N VAL A 53 -6.52 7.18 -0.66
CA VAL A 53 -6.35 5.94 -1.41
C VAL A 53 -4.96 5.90 -2.00
N VAL A 54 -4.18 4.90 -1.59
CA VAL A 54 -2.91 4.58 -2.23
C VAL A 54 -3.13 3.40 -3.16
N ARG A 55 -3.01 3.63 -4.47
CA ARG A 55 -3.11 2.57 -5.48
C ARG A 55 -1.73 2.19 -5.98
N LEU A 56 -1.41 0.91 -5.90
CA LEU A 56 -0.23 0.28 -6.48
C LEU A 56 -0.58 -0.43 -7.79
N ASP A 57 0.37 -0.42 -8.73
CA ASP A 57 0.24 -1.06 -10.05
C ASP A 57 1.58 -1.71 -10.44
N GLY A 58 1.56 -2.94 -10.94
CA GLY A 58 2.74 -3.70 -11.33
C GLY A 58 3.49 -3.05 -12.51
N ARG A 59 4.72 -2.57 -12.29
CA ARG A 59 5.50 -1.93 -13.36
C ARG A 59 5.91 -2.95 -14.42
N ASN A 60 5.40 -2.76 -15.64
CA ASN A 60 5.64 -3.64 -16.79
C ASN A 60 5.28 -5.11 -16.50
N PHE A 61 4.20 -5.34 -15.76
CA PHE A 61 3.82 -6.67 -15.30
C PHE A 61 3.44 -7.64 -16.43
N HIS A 62 3.09 -7.13 -17.62
CA HIS A 62 2.92 -7.97 -18.80
C HIS A 62 4.19 -8.77 -19.13
N LYS A 63 5.35 -8.10 -19.17
CA LYS A 63 6.66 -8.75 -19.38
C LYS A 63 7.05 -9.63 -18.19
N PHE A 64 6.72 -9.20 -16.97
CA PHE A 64 6.96 -10.00 -15.77
C PHE A 64 6.20 -11.33 -15.83
N ALA A 65 4.91 -11.29 -16.16
CA ALA A 65 4.05 -12.45 -16.28
C ALA A 65 4.51 -13.40 -17.39
N GLU A 66 4.98 -12.87 -18.52
CA GLU A 66 5.52 -13.69 -19.62
C GLU A 66 6.81 -14.43 -19.20
N GLN A 67 7.78 -13.69 -18.63
CA GLN A 67 9.06 -14.26 -18.21
C GLN A 67 8.91 -15.27 -17.06
N HIS A 68 7.93 -15.02 -16.18
CA HIS A 68 7.55 -15.94 -15.11
C HIS A 68 6.39 -16.87 -15.50
N LYS A 69 6.10 -17.05 -16.80
CA LYS A 69 5.18 -18.09 -17.31
C LYS A 69 3.86 -18.17 -16.54
N PHE A 70 3.24 -17.03 -16.28
CA PHE A 70 1.95 -16.99 -15.58
C PHE A 70 0.89 -17.69 -16.43
N ALA A 71 0.02 -18.43 -15.76
CA ALA A 71 -1.17 -19.00 -16.38
C ALA A 71 -2.05 -17.88 -16.96
N LYS A 72 -2.71 -18.19 -18.07
CA LYS A 72 -3.61 -17.28 -18.78
C LYS A 72 -4.99 -17.95 -18.90
N PRO A 73 -6.10 -17.22 -18.65
CA PRO A 73 -6.18 -15.77 -18.45
C PRO A 73 -5.70 -15.28 -17.07
N ASN A 74 -5.80 -16.12 -16.04
CA ASN A 74 -5.47 -15.79 -14.65
C ASN A 74 -4.52 -16.82 -14.05
N ASP A 75 -3.67 -16.39 -13.11
CA ASP A 75 -2.76 -17.26 -12.36
C ASP A 75 -3.04 -17.11 -10.85
N ASP A 76 -3.59 -18.15 -10.24
CA ASP A 76 -3.96 -18.16 -8.82
C ASP A 76 -2.75 -17.98 -7.89
N ARG A 77 -1.55 -18.40 -8.32
CA ARG A 77 -0.33 -18.20 -7.54
C ARG A 77 0.02 -16.73 -7.48
N ALA A 78 -0.10 -16.02 -8.61
CA ALA A 78 0.16 -14.60 -8.70
C ALA A 78 -0.86 -13.79 -7.88
N LEU A 79 -2.15 -14.10 -8.04
CA LEU A 79 -3.22 -13.42 -7.30
C LEU A 79 -3.14 -13.69 -5.79
N GLY A 80 -2.79 -14.92 -5.41
CA GLY A 80 -2.52 -15.31 -4.04
C GLY A 80 -1.34 -14.53 -3.43
N LEU A 81 -0.24 -14.40 -4.17
CA LEU A 81 0.93 -13.63 -3.75
C LEU A 81 0.62 -12.13 -3.59
N MET A 82 -0.11 -11.54 -4.55
CA MET A 82 -0.58 -10.14 -4.46
C MET A 82 -1.44 -9.94 -3.21
N THR A 83 -2.37 -10.86 -2.94
CA THR A 83 -3.24 -10.82 -1.76
C THR A 83 -2.44 -10.97 -0.46
N ARG A 84 -1.47 -11.90 -0.41
CA ARG A 84 -0.60 -12.07 0.77
C ARG A 84 0.24 -10.82 1.05
N SER A 85 0.75 -10.19 -0.01
CA SER A 85 1.53 -8.96 0.07
C SER A 85 0.67 -7.80 0.58
N ALA A 86 -0.55 -7.64 0.05
CA ALA A 86 -1.50 -6.64 0.53
C ALA A 86 -1.91 -6.87 1.99
N ARG A 87 -2.11 -8.12 2.39
CA ARG A 87 -2.36 -8.47 3.79
C ARG A 87 -1.22 -7.99 4.69
N SER A 88 0.04 -8.21 4.30
CA SER A 88 1.18 -7.73 5.08
C SER A 88 1.22 -6.20 5.17
N VAL A 89 0.85 -5.47 4.11
CA VAL A 89 0.72 -4.00 4.17
C VAL A 89 -0.32 -3.59 5.19
N MET A 90 -1.50 -4.23 5.21
CA MET A 90 -2.53 -3.91 6.20
C MET A 90 -2.11 -4.30 7.61
N GLU A 91 -1.40 -5.42 7.80
CA GLU A 91 -0.95 -5.88 9.13
C GLU A 91 0.14 -4.99 9.74
N GLU A 92 1.03 -4.46 8.90
CA GLU A 92 2.19 -3.66 9.34
C GLU A 92 1.93 -2.15 9.38
N LEU A 93 0.99 -1.65 8.58
CA LEU A 93 0.64 -0.23 8.53
C LEU A 93 -0.65 0.05 9.31
N GLU A 94 -0.75 1.28 9.82
CA GLU A 94 -1.90 1.72 10.61
C GLU A 94 -2.95 2.40 9.72
N ASP A 95 -4.17 2.52 10.24
CA ASP A 95 -5.28 3.30 9.66
C ASP A 95 -5.85 2.82 8.31
N ILE A 96 -5.38 1.70 7.75
CA ILE A 96 -5.96 1.10 6.53
C ILE A 96 -7.26 0.36 6.90
N VAL A 97 -8.39 0.78 6.34
CA VAL A 97 -9.73 0.25 6.67
C VAL A 97 -10.18 -0.85 5.71
N VAL A 98 -9.87 -0.71 4.42
CA VAL A 98 -10.17 -1.68 3.37
C VAL A 98 -9.08 -1.64 2.32
N ALA A 99 -8.78 -2.78 1.71
CA ALA A 99 -7.97 -2.84 0.52
C ALA A 99 -8.65 -3.68 -0.57
N TYR A 100 -8.49 -3.32 -1.83
CA TYR A 100 -9.07 -4.03 -2.97
C TYR A 100 -8.02 -4.27 -4.05
N GLY A 101 -7.89 -5.50 -4.50
CA GLY A 101 -6.93 -5.90 -5.52
C GLY A 101 -7.55 -6.70 -6.67
N GLN A 102 -7.03 -6.48 -7.86
CA GLN A 102 -7.37 -7.20 -9.08
C GLN A 102 -6.16 -7.20 -10.03
N SER A 103 -5.95 -8.27 -10.79
CA SER A 103 -4.80 -8.42 -11.70
C SER A 103 -3.48 -8.11 -10.97
N ASP A 104 -2.78 -7.07 -11.40
CA ASP A 104 -1.49 -6.56 -10.93
C ASP A 104 -1.62 -5.23 -10.16
N GLU A 105 -2.84 -4.81 -9.79
CA GLU A 105 -3.08 -3.62 -8.96
C GLU A 105 -3.65 -3.95 -7.57
N PHE A 106 -3.36 -3.07 -6.61
CA PHE A 106 -3.95 -3.10 -5.26
C PHE A 106 -4.18 -1.68 -4.75
N SER A 107 -5.38 -1.40 -4.23
CA SER A 107 -5.76 -0.13 -3.62
C SER A 107 -5.88 -0.28 -2.11
N PHE A 108 -5.26 0.63 -1.36
CA PHE A 108 -5.32 0.68 0.11
C PHE A 108 -6.01 1.97 0.53
N VAL A 109 -7.05 1.85 1.34
CA VAL A 109 -7.87 2.98 1.78
C VAL A 109 -7.56 3.29 3.23
N PHE A 110 -6.99 4.46 3.48
CA PHE A 110 -6.81 5.01 4.83
C PHE A 110 -8.04 5.82 5.24
N ASN A 111 -8.41 5.75 6.52
CA ASN A 111 -9.53 6.50 7.07
C ASN A 111 -9.39 8.03 6.90
N ARG A 112 -10.51 8.76 6.89
CA ARG A 112 -10.50 10.22 6.70
C ARG A 112 -9.84 10.92 7.89
N SER A 113 -10.03 10.36 9.08
CA SER A 113 -9.47 10.84 10.33
C SER A 113 -7.98 10.52 10.54
N SER A 114 -7.32 9.76 9.64
CA SER A 114 -5.91 9.38 9.82
C SER A 114 -5.03 10.60 10.06
N THR A 115 -4.15 10.51 11.04
CA THR A 115 -3.08 11.49 11.25
C THR A 115 -1.70 10.90 10.99
N TRP A 116 -1.66 9.66 10.48
CA TRP A 116 -0.45 8.91 10.25
C TRP A 116 0.51 9.68 9.32
N PHE A 117 1.79 9.76 9.73
CA PHE A 117 2.81 10.60 9.10
C PHE A 117 2.39 12.05 8.78
N LYS A 118 1.52 12.65 9.61
CA LYS A 118 0.93 13.97 9.36
C LYS A 118 0.21 14.05 8.00
N ARG A 119 -0.28 12.92 7.49
CA ARG A 119 -0.96 12.78 6.19
C ARG A 119 -0.09 13.14 4.98
N ARG A 120 1.24 13.05 5.09
CA ARG A 120 2.14 13.31 3.96
C ARG A 120 2.01 12.23 2.88
N ALA A 121 1.58 12.62 1.68
CA ALA A 121 1.33 11.72 0.57
C ALA A 121 2.55 10.83 0.23
N SER A 122 3.75 11.42 0.18
CA SER A 122 5.01 10.73 -0.06
C SER A 122 5.27 9.63 0.95
N LYS A 123 5.00 9.86 2.23
CA LYS A 123 5.19 8.85 3.29
C LYS A 123 4.21 7.70 3.12
N LEU A 124 2.92 7.99 2.95
CA LEU A 124 1.90 6.97 2.74
C LEU A 124 2.22 6.10 1.53
N MET A 125 2.53 6.72 0.39
CA MET A 125 2.87 6.05 -0.86
C MET A 125 4.12 5.19 -0.74
N THR A 126 5.22 5.75 -0.21
CA THR A 126 6.49 5.03 -0.11
C THR A 126 6.41 3.86 0.85
N HIS A 127 5.76 4.00 2.01
CA HIS A 127 5.59 2.92 2.97
C HIS A 127 4.74 1.78 2.41
N VAL A 128 3.61 2.09 1.76
CA VAL A 128 2.77 1.09 1.09
C VAL A 128 3.54 0.39 -0.03
N ALA A 129 4.18 1.13 -0.93
CA ALA A 129 4.93 0.57 -2.06
C ALA A 129 6.11 -0.28 -1.60
N SER A 130 6.89 0.18 -0.60
CA SER A 130 8.05 -0.55 -0.11
C SER A 130 7.65 -1.83 0.61
N GLN A 131 6.61 -1.77 1.46
CA GLN A 131 6.14 -2.92 2.22
C GLN A 131 5.49 -3.97 1.30
N PHE A 132 4.77 -3.52 0.27
CA PHE A 132 4.21 -4.42 -0.73
C PHE A 132 5.32 -5.10 -1.56
N SER A 133 6.28 -4.33 -2.06
CA SER A 133 7.38 -4.84 -2.90
C SER A 133 8.26 -5.82 -2.12
N SER A 134 8.59 -5.52 -0.86
CA SER A 134 9.38 -6.41 -0.01
C SER A 134 8.63 -7.71 0.26
N SER A 135 7.34 -7.63 0.58
CA SER A 135 6.47 -8.78 0.83
C SER A 135 6.32 -9.65 -0.42
N TYR A 136 6.18 -9.06 -1.60
CA TYR A 136 6.04 -9.79 -2.86
C TYR A 136 7.27 -10.67 -3.14
N VAL A 137 8.47 -10.15 -2.90
CA VAL A 137 9.72 -10.91 -3.05
C VAL A 137 9.86 -11.94 -1.93
N PHE A 138 9.54 -11.55 -0.68
CA PHE A 138 9.71 -12.39 0.50
C PHE A 138 8.82 -13.64 0.45
N TYR A 139 7.54 -13.46 0.11
CA TYR A 139 6.55 -14.54 0.05
C TYR A 139 6.52 -15.26 -1.30
N TRP A 140 7.34 -14.86 -2.29
CA TRP A 140 7.35 -15.46 -3.62
C TRP A 140 7.41 -16.99 -3.59
N LYS A 141 8.32 -17.55 -2.77
CA LYS A 141 8.53 -19.00 -2.67
C LYS A 141 7.34 -19.77 -2.09
N GLU A 142 6.45 -19.12 -1.34
CA GLU A 142 5.25 -19.75 -0.79
C GLU A 142 4.21 -20.03 -1.88
N PHE A 143 4.23 -19.28 -2.98
CA PHE A 143 3.27 -19.41 -4.09
C PHE A 143 3.91 -19.98 -5.37
N PHE A 144 5.21 -19.72 -5.58
CA PHE A 144 5.97 -20.11 -6.75
C PHE A 144 7.12 -21.07 -6.37
N GLU A 145 6.77 -22.16 -5.69
CA GLU A 145 7.70 -23.14 -5.10
C GLU A 145 8.92 -23.45 -6.00
N ASN A 146 8.65 -23.96 -7.20
CA ASN A 146 9.68 -24.42 -8.14
C ASN A 146 10.15 -23.35 -9.13
N GLN A 147 9.51 -22.18 -9.12
CA GLN A 147 9.75 -21.14 -10.10
C GLN A 147 10.55 -20.00 -9.46
N PRO A 148 11.85 -19.85 -9.78
CA PRO A 148 12.64 -18.79 -9.20
C PRO A 148 12.16 -17.42 -9.68
N LEU A 149 12.24 -16.44 -8.78
CA LEU A 149 12.07 -15.03 -9.16
C LEU A 149 13.29 -14.61 -9.99
N LEU A 150 13.06 -14.25 -11.25
CA LEU A 150 14.14 -13.95 -12.20
C LEU A 150 14.76 -12.56 -11.96
N TYR A 151 13.95 -11.61 -11.50
CA TYR A 151 14.38 -10.25 -11.16
C TYR A 151 13.39 -9.61 -10.17
N PRO A 152 13.82 -8.64 -9.34
CA PRO A 152 12.92 -7.96 -8.43
C PRO A 152 11.89 -7.11 -9.21
N PRO A 153 10.57 -7.28 -8.95
CA PRO A 153 9.56 -6.45 -9.58
C PRO A 153 9.58 -5.02 -9.01
N GLY A 154 9.04 -4.08 -9.77
CA GLY A 154 8.73 -2.74 -9.29
C GLY A 154 7.24 -2.49 -9.31
N PHE A 155 6.77 -1.59 -8.46
CA PHE A 155 5.37 -1.16 -8.41
C PHE A 155 5.31 0.36 -8.53
N ASP A 156 4.46 0.85 -9.43
CA ASP A 156 4.05 2.26 -9.45
C ASP A 156 3.05 2.51 -8.32
N GLY A 157 3.04 3.71 -7.78
CA GLY A 157 2.18 4.09 -6.68
C GLY A 157 1.63 5.48 -6.89
N ARG A 158 0.35 5.69 -6.57
CA ARG A 158 -0.26 7.03 -6.56
C ARG A 158 -1.21 7.21 -5.39
N VAL A 159 -1.34 8.46 -4.95
CA VAL A 159 -2.24 8.87 -3.87
C VAL A 159 -3.40 9.67 -4.46
N VAL A 160 -4.62 9.30 -4.09
CA VAL A 160 -5.86 10.00 -4.50
C VAL A 160 -6.72 10.27 -3.27
N LEU A 161 -7.36 11.43 -3.23
CA LEU A 161 -8.20 11.84 -2.11
C LEU A 161 -9.68 11.79 -2.50
N TYR A 162 -10.51 11.21 -1.63
CA TYR A 162 -11.96 11.16 -1.80
C TYR A 162 -12.66 11.81 -0.59
N PRO A 163 -13.47 12.85 -0.79
CA PRO A 163 -14.02 13.64 0.31
C PRO A 163 -15.23 13.00 0.99
N SER A 164 -15.92 12.05 0.34
CA SER A 164 -17.15 11.46 0.85
C SER A 164 -17.15 9.94 0.75
N ASN A 165 -18.00 9.30 1.57
CA ASN A 165 -18.27 7.86 1.51
C ASN A 165 -18.72 7.44 0.10
N ARG A 166 -19.58 8.24 -0.53
CA ARG A 166 -20.04 7.99 -1.91
C ARG A 166 -18.88 7.96 -2.90
N ASN A 167 -17.96 8.93 -2.87
CA ASN A 167 -16.84 8.94 -3.81
C ASN A 167 -15.89 7.75 -3.61
N LEU A 168 -15.69 7.31 -2.37
CA LEU A 168 -14.91 6.10 -2.09
C LEU A 168 -15.60 4.84 -2.63
N ARG A 169 -16.92 4.71 -2.41
CA ARG A 169 -17.71 3.59 -2.93
C ARG A 169 -17.71 3.56 -4.45
N ASP A 170 -17.88 4.71 -5.10
CA ASP A 170 -17.82 4.84 -6.56
C ASP A 170 -16.43 4.44 -7.09
N TYR A 171 -15.36 4.82 -6.39
CA TYR A 171 -14.00 4.41 -6.75
C TYR A 171 -13.81 2.88 -6.69
N LEU A 172 -14.20 2.25 -5.57
CA LEU A 172 -14.06 0.79 -5.42
C LEU A 172 -14.95 0.04 -6.40
N SER A 173 -16.16 0.53 -6.64
CA SER A 173 -17.08 0.02 -7.67
C SER A 173 -16.47 0.13 -9.07
N TRP A 174 -15.82 1.25 -9.39
CA TRP A 174 -15.11 1.43 -10.65
C TRP A 174 -13.96 0.44 -10.83
N ARG A 175 -13.18 0.17 -9.78
CA ARG A 175 -12.12 -0.86 -9.82
C ARG A 175 -12.69 -2.27 -10.00
N GLN A 176 -13.81 -2.59 -9.36
CA GLN A 176 -14.44 -3.90 -9.52
C GLN A 176 -15.13 -4.09 -10.88
N ALA A 177 -15.73 -3.03 -11.43
CA ALA A 177 -16.26 -3.06 -12.78
C ALA A 177 -15.15 -3.29 -13.82
N ASP A 178 -13.99 -2.63 -13.64
CA ASP A 178 -12.81 -2.83 -14.48
C ASP A 178 -12.30 -4.27 -14.42
N CYS A 179 -12.22 -4.87 -13.22
CA CYS A 179 -11.91 -6.29 -13.03
C CYS A 179 -12.85 -7.19 -13.84
N HIS A 180 -14.17 -6.96 -13.75
CA HIS A 180 -15.15 -7.76 -14.47
C HIS A 180 -15.00 -7.67 -15.99
N ILE A 181 -14.82 -6.47 -16.52
CA ILE A 181 -14.66 -6.22 -17.97
C ILE A 181 -13.38 -6.89 -18.47
N ASN A 182 -12.27 -6.68 -17.78
CA ASN A 182 -10.97 -7.21 -18.16
C ASN A 182 -10.93 -8.73 -18.06
N ASN A 183 -11.50 -9.32 -17.00
CA ASN A 183 -11.56 -10.77 -16.85
C ASN A 183 -12.41 -11.42 -17.94
N LEU A 184 -13.61 -10.89 -18.24
CA LEU A 184 -14.45 -11.43 -19.31
C LEU A 184 -13.73 -11.37 -20.66
N TYR A 185 -13.12 -10.24 -20.98
CA TYR A 185 -12.34 -10.09 -22.21
C TYR A 185 -11.18 -11.09 -22.28
N ASN A 186 -10.34 -11.14 -21.23
CA ASN A 186 -9.17 -12.00 -21.17
C ASN A 186 -9.54 -13.48 -21.25
N THR A 187 -10.61 -13.90 -20.58
CA THR A 187 -11.08 -15.30 -20.64
C THR A 187 -11.44 -15.68 -22.06
N VAL A 188 -12.25 -14.89 -22.77
CA VAL A 188 -12.60 -15.22 -24.17
C VAL A 188 -11.37 -15.17 -25.07
N PHE A 189 -10.54 -14.14 -24.90
CA PHE A 189 -9.33 -13.94 -25.70
C PHE A 189 -8.38 -15.15 -25.59
N TRP A 190 -8.05 -15.58 -24.38
CA TRP A 190 -7.13 -16.70 -24.19
C TRP A 190 -7.75 -18.04 -24.55
N MET A 191 -9.08 -18.20 -24.43
CA MET A 191 -9.78 -19.38 -24.93
C MET A 191 -9.70 -19.50 -26.46
N LEU A 192 -9.86 -18.38 -27.18
CA LEU A 192 -9.66 -18.31 -28.63
C LEU A 192 -8.22 -18.68 -29.01
N VAL A 193 -7.23 -18.12 -28.33
CA VAL A 193 -5.81 -18.39 -28.62
C VAL A 193 -5.44 -19.84 -28.29
N GLN A 194 -5.77 -20.33 -27.09
CA GLN A 194 -5.29 -21.63 -26.60
C GLN A 194 -6.08 -22.82 -27.14
N ARG A 195 -7.42 -22.72 -27.24
CA ARG A 195 -8.27 -23.86 -27.65
C ARG A 195 -8.59 -23.86 -29.14
N LYS A 196 -8.75 -22.70 -29.76
CA LYS A 196 -8.98 -22.59 -31.21
C LYS A 196 -7.70 -22.34 -32.02
N GLY A 197 -6.57 -22.07 -31.36
CA GLY A 197 -5.28 -21.88 -32.03
C GLY A 197 -5.18 -20.59 -32.84
N LEU A 198 -6.04 -19.58 -32.56
CA LEU A 198 -5.92 -18.28 -33.20
C LEU A 198 -4.64 -17.58 -32.74
N SER A 199 -4.07 -16.75 -33.62
CA SER A 199 -3.04 -15.80 -33.19
C SER A 199 -3.65 -14.73 -32.28
N THR A 200 -2.80 -14.06 -31.49
CA THR A 200 -3.22 -12.96 -30.62
C THR A 200 -3.93 -11.85 -31.41
N THR A 201 -3.42 -11.50 -32.60
CA THR A 201 -4.03 -10.50 -33.49
C THR A 201 -5.40 -10.96 -34.00
N GLN A 202 -5.54 -12.23 -34.39
CA GLN A 202 -6.82 -12.76 -34.86
C GLN A 202 -7.87 -12.81 -33.75
N ALA A 203 -7.46 -13.16 -32.52
CA ALA A 203 -8.35 -13.15 -31.37
C ALA A 203 -8.80 -11.73 -31.02
N GLU A 204 -7.90 -10.75 -31.09
CA GLU A 204 -8.23 -9.33 -30.88
C GLU A 204 -9.21 -8.82 -31.94
N ASP A 205 -8.95 -9.07 -33.22
CA ASP A 205 -9.83 -8.69 -34.32
C ASP A 205 -11.22 -9.33 -34.19
N ARG A 206 -11.29 -10.58 -33.71
CA ARG A 206 -12.55 -11.29 -33.48
C ARG A 206 -13.40 -10.68 -32.35
N LEU A 207 -12.73 -10.16 -31.32
CA LEU A 207 -13.37 -9.55 -30.16
C LEU A 207 -13.64 -8.05 -30.34
N LYS A 208 -13.05 -7.42 -31.35
CA LYS A 208 -13.22 -6.00 -31.65
C LYS A 208 -14.69 -5.67 -31.91
N GLY A 209 -15.22 -4.69 -31.19
CA GLY A 209 -16.61 -4.24 -31.31
C GLY A 209 -17.65 -5.15 -30.64
N THR A 210 -17.26 -6.28 -30.05
CA THR A 210 -18.19 -7.17 -29.34
C THR A 210 -18.62 -6.58 -27.99
N LEU A 211 -19.87 -6.84 -27.60
CA LEU A 211 -20.42 -6.49 -26.30
C LEU A 211 -20.15 -7.58 -25.26
N ALA A 212 -20.57 -7.36 -24.01
CA ALA A 212 -20.43 -8.37 -22.96
C ALA A 212 -21.31 -9.62 -23.22
N GLY A 213 -22.50 -9.43 -23.80
CA GLY A 213 -23.39 -10.54 -24.19
C GLY A 213 -22.72 -11.46 -25.21
N ASP A 214 -22.17 -10.89 -26.29
CA ASP A 214 -21.48 -11.64 -27.34
C ASP A 214 -20.30 -12.45 -26.79
N LYS A 215 -19.52 -11.88 -25.87
CA LYS A 215 -18.39 -12.58 -25.22
C LYS A 215 -18.86 -13.80 -24.42
N ASN A 216 -19.95 -13.64 -23.66
CA ASN A 216 -20.55 -14.76 -22.93
C ASN A 216 -21.08 -15.83 -23.89
N GLU A 217 -21.70 -15.43 -25.00
CA GLU A 217 -22.18 -16.36 -26.02
C GLU A 217 -21.04 -17.12 -26.69
N ILE A 218 -19.93 -16.46 -27.02
CA ILE A 218 -18.73 -17.11 -27.55
C ILE A 218 -18.19 -18.15 -26.56
N LEU A 219 -18.07 -17.79 -25.27
CA LEU A 219 -17.62 -18.73 -24.22
C LEU A 219 -18.53 -19.95 -24.13
N PHE A 220 -19.84 -19.74 -24.14
CA PHE A 220 -20.81 -20.81 -23.96
C PHE A 220 -20.91 -21.71 -25.20
N THR A 221 -21.11 -21.12 -26.38
CA THR A 221 -21.38 -21.86 -27.62
C THR A 221 -20.14 -22.52 -28.19
N GLU A 222 -18.98 -21.85 -28.17
CA GLU A 222 -17.76 -22.39 -28.79
C GLU A 222 -16.93 -23.23 -27.83
N PHE A 223 -17.03 -22.99 -26.52
CA PHE A 223 -16.17 -23.63 -25.52
C PHE A 223 -16.92 -24.37 -24.41
N GLY A 224 -18.25 -24.27 -24.36
CA GLY A 224 -19.06 -24.88 -23.30
C GLY A 224 -18.81 -24.26 -21.92
N ILE A 225 -18.28 -23.04 -21.85
CA ILE A 225 -17.91 -22.38 -20.60
C ILE A 225 -19.01 -21.40 -20.20
N ASN A 226 -19.56 -21.60 -19.00
CA ASN A 226 -20.44 -20.61 -18.37
C ASN A 226 -19.58 -19.67 -17.52
N TYR A 227 -19.41 -18.43 -17.97
CA TYR A 227 -18.62 -17.41 -17.26
C TYR A 227 -19.11 -17.18 -15.83
N ASN A 228 -20.40 -17.35 -15.54
CA ASN A 228 -20.93 -17.20 -14.18
C ASN A 228 -20.41 -18.28 -13.22
N ASN A 229 -19.89 -19.40 -13.72
CA ASN A 229 -19.29 -20.45 -12.91
C ASN A 229 -17.76 -20.28 -12.73
N GLU A 230 -17.15 -19.28 -13.38
CA GLU A 230 -15.74 -18.95 -13.13
C GLU A 230 -15.51 -18.51 -11.69
N SER A 231 -14.26 -18.65 -11.23
CA SER A 231 -13.85 -18.33 -9.86
C SER A 231 -14.26 -16.90 -9.46
N ALA A 232 -14.79 -16.76 -8.25
CA ALA A 232 -15.16 -15.45 -7.71
C ALA A 232 -13.94 -14.51 -7.62
N VAL A 233 -12.77 -15.06 -7.29
CA VAL A 233 -11.50 -14.30 -7.25
C VAL A 233 -11.20 -13.64 -8.59
N HIS A 234 -11.45 -14.34 -9.70
CA HIS A 234 -11.18 -13.83 -11.05
C HIS A 234 -12.21 -12.81 -11.49
N LYS A 235 -13.49 -13.03 -11.16
CA LYS A 235 -14.59 -12.16 -11.61
C LYS A 235 -14.76 -10.89 -10.76
N LYS A 236 -14.42 -10.96 -9.48
CA LYS A 236 -14.72 -9.91 -8.49
C LYS A 236 -13.46 -9.31 -7.87
N GLY A 237 -12.30 -9.95 -8.03
CA GLY A 237 -11.06 -9.57 -7.35
C GLY A 237 -11.05 -10.01 -5.89
N THR A 238 -10.21 -9.35 -5.10
CA THR A 238 -10.04 -9.64 -3.67
C THR A 238 -10.19 -8.37 -2.86
N THR A 239 -11.13 -8.38 -1.93
CA THR A 239 -11.31 -7.34 -0.91
C THR A 239 -10.71 -7.84 0.40
N LEU A 240 -9.91 -7.00 1.05
CA LEU A 240 -9.35 -7.25 2.37
C LEU A 240 -9.97 -6.30 3.39
N ILE A 241 -10.52 -6.85 4.46
CA ILE A 241 -11.10 -6.10 5.57
C ILE A 241 -10.64 -6.68 6.91
N TRP A 242 -10.76 -5.87 7.95
CA TRP A 242 -10.47 -6.28 9.31
C TRP A 242 -11.68 -6.92 9.99
N GLU A 243 -11.52 -8.16 10.45
CA GLU A 243 -12.54 -8.87 11.23
C GLU A 243 -12.07 -9.14 12.65
N LYS A 244 -13.02 -9.05 13.59
CA LYS A 244 -12.79 -9.51 14.96
C LYS A 244 -12.99 -11.03 14.99
N ARG A 245 -11.94 -11.76 15.37
CA ARG A 245 -12.00 -13.19 15.66
C ARG A 245 -11.61 -13.47 17.09
N ASP A 246 -12.39 -14.32 17.73
CA ASP A 246 -12.12 -14.78 19.08
C ASP A 246 -11.23 -16.03 19.01
N GLU A 247 -10.01 -15.91 19.51
CA GLU A 247 -9.04 -17.00 19.57
C GLU A 247 -8.94 -17.52 20.99
N THR A 248 -9.26 -18.80 21.19
CA THR A 248 -9.04 -19.48 22.47
C THR A 248 -7.63 -20.05 22.50
N VAL A 249 -6.77 -19.42 23.29
CA VAL A 249 -5.39 -19.89 23.50
C VAL A 249 -5.31 -20.55 24.87
N ILE A 250 -4.72 -21.74 24.93
CA ILE A 250 -4.42 -22.40 26.20
C ILE A 250 -3.22 -21.68 26.83
N LYS A 251 -3.44 -21.03 27.96
CA LYS A 251 -2.38 -20.34 28.70
C LYS A 251 -2.08 -21.10 29.99
N ARG A 252 -0.81 -21.49 30.15
CA ARG A 252 -0.31 -21.98 31.45
C ARG A 252 -0.36 -20.84 32.45
N THR A 253 -1.17 -21.02 33.48
CA THR A 253 -1.31 -20.06 34.56
C THR A 253 -0.91 -20.74 35.86
N LYS A 254 -0.04 -20.07 36.63
CA LYS A 254 0.28 -20.50 38.00
C LYS A 254 -0.84 -20.08 38.92
N LEU A 255 -1.45 -21.05 39.58
CA LEU A 255 -2.44 -20.83 40.61
C LEU A 255 -1.75 -20.38 41.92
N PRO A 256 -2.48 -19.76 42.86
CA PRO A 256 -1.93 -19.27 44.13
C PRO A 256 -1.28 -20.36 45.00
N ASN A 257 -1.64 -21.62 44.78
CA ASN A 257 -1.09 -22.81 45.43
C ASN A 257 0.18 -23.36 44.75
N GLY A 258 0.71 -22.70 43.71
CA GLY A 258 1.92 -23.10 43.00
C GLY A 258 1.72 -24.12 41.88
N GLU A 259 0.50 -24.62 41.68
CA GLU A 259 0.17 -25.55 40.59
C GLU A 259 0.02 -24.82 39.25
N GLU A 260 0.60 -25.39 38.20
CA GLU A 260 0.42 -24.90 36.83
C GLU A 260 -0.79 -25.59 36.21
N LYS A 261 -1.80 -24.80 35.83
CA LYS A 261 -2.99 -25.29 35.14
C LYS A 261 -3.11 -24.65 33.76
N ASP A 262 -3.41 -25.49 32.79
CA ASP A 262 -3.78 -25.07 31.44
C ASP A 262 -5.21 -24.51 31.49
N MET A 263 -5.34 -23.20 31.29
CA MET A 263 -6.64 -22.53 31.25
C MET A 263 -6.91 -22.00 29.83
N PRO A 264 -8.08 -22.28 29.23
CA PRO A 264 -8.46 -21.67 27.97
C PRO A 264 -8.73 -20.18 28.21
N VAL A 265 -8.02 -19.31 27.49
CA VAL A 265 -8.22 -17.87 27.50
C VAL A 265 -8.64 -17.43 26.11
N THR A 266 -9.88 -16.98 25.98
CA THR A 266 -10.40 -16.40 24.74
C THR A 266 -9.95 -14.94 24.62
N ARG A 267 -9.27 -14.60 23.52
CA ARG A 267 -8.84 -13.24 23.20
C ARG A 267 -9.41 -12.83 21.86
N SER A 268 -10.12 -11.71 21.83
CA SER A 268 -10.56 -11.11 20.58
C SER A 268 -9.39 -10.39 19.91
N ARG A 269 -9.09 -10.75 18.66
CA ARG A 269 -8.05 -10.11 17.84
C ARG A 269 -8.64 -9.68 16.51
N ARG A 270 -8.18 -8.55 15.98
CA ARG A 270 -8.49 -8.15 14.62
C ARG A 270 -7.53 -8.84 13.66
N ARG A 271 -8.05 -9.48 12.61
CA ARG A 271 -7.28 -10.09 11.53
C ARG A 271 -7.78 -9.59 10.18
N VAL A 272 -6.89 -9.59 9.19
CA VAL A 272 -7.21 -9.20 7.83
C VAL A 272 -7.70 -10.42 7.06
N GLU A 273 -8.99 -10.44 6.74
CA GLU A 273 -9.65 -11.53 6.02
C GLU A 273 -9.92 -11.13 4.57
N ALA A 274 -9.94 -12.13 3.68
CA ALA A 274 -10.10 -11.94 2.24
C ALA A 274 -11.50 -12.35 1.78
N TYR A 275 -12.10 -11.49 0.97
CA TYR A 275 -13.46 -11.63 0.44
C TYR A 275 -13.46 -11.48 -1.08
N HIS A 276 -14.35 -12.22 -1.75
CA HIS A 276 -14.50 -12.23 -3.21
C HIS A 276 -15.96 -11.97 -3.60
N CYS A 277 -16.52 -10.89 -3.04
CA CYS A 277 -17.92 -10.51 -3.16
C CYS A 277 -18.11 -9.21 -3.97
N ASP A 278 -19.36 -8.83 -4.18
CA ASP A 278 -19.71 -7.61 -4.90
C ASP A 278 -19.62 -6.37 -3.98
N LEU A 279 -18.82 -5.39 -4.38
CA LEU A 279 -18.66 -4.10 -3.71
C LEU A 279 -19.54 -3.01 -4.31
N ILE A 280 -20.16 -3.28 -5.46
CA ILE A 280 -20.97 -2.31 -6.21
C ILE A 280 -22.35 -2.15 -5.55
N GLY A 281 -22.99 -3.27 -5.18
CA GLY A 281 -24.25 -3.27 -4.45
C GLY A 281 -24.12 -2.81 -2.99
N GLU A 282 -25.27 -2.64 -2.33
CA GLU A 282 -25.34 -2.20 -0.93
C GLU A 282 -24.97 -3.30 0.07
N GLN A 283 -25.19 -4.58 -0.28
CA GLN A 283 -25.08 -5.71 0.65
C GLN A 283 -23.75 -5.74 1.42
N PHE A 284 -22.62 -5.58 0.72
CA PHE A 284 -21.30 -5.58 1.37
C PHE A 284 -21.16 -4.43 2.40
N TRP A 285 -21.69 -3.25 2.08
CA TRP A 285 -21.60 -2.08 2.93
C TRP A 285 -22.55 -2.16 4.13
N GLU A 286 -23.68 -2.82 3.97
CA GLU A 286 -24.63 -3.12 5.05
C GLU A 286 -24.09 -4.21 6.00
N GLU A 287 -23.38 -5.21 5.47
CA GLU A 287 -22.73 -6.26 6.26
C GLU A 287 -21.49 -5.75 7.01
N HIS A 288 -20.83 -4.72 6.48
CA HIS A 288 -19.59 -4.15 7.04
C HIS A 288 -19.66 -2.62 7.22
N PRO A 289 -20.59 -2.11 8.07
CA PRO A 289 -20.78 -0.67 8.25
C PRO A 289 -19.54 0.03 8.83
N ASP A 290 -18.71 -0.68 9.59
CA ASP A 290 -17.51 -0.18 10.26
C ASP A 290 -16.40 0.31 9.30
N ILE A 291 -16.50 0.03 7.99
CA ILE A 291 -15.51 0.46 6.98
C ILE A 291 -15.66 1.95 6.66
N LEU A 292 -16.90 2.44 6.61
CA LEU A 292 -17.21 3.82 6.29
C LEU A 292 -17.31 4.62 7.60
N GLU A 293 -16.69 5.80 7.63
CA GLU A 293 -16.81 6.66 8.79
C GLU A 293 -18.15 7.41 8.71
N ASP A 294 -18.73 7.76 9.86
CA ASP A 294 -19.92 8.61 9.89
C ASP A 294 -19.63 9.96 9.22
N ASP A 295 -20.52 10.41 8.34
CA ASP A 295 -20.40 11.70 7.65
C ASP A 295 -20.53 12.92 8.59
N ASN A 296 -20.88 12.69 9.85
CA ASN A 296 -21.01 13.71 10.89
C ASN A 296 -19.73 13.90 11.74
N CYS A 297 -18.64 13.20 11.44
CA CYS A 297 -17.35 13.27 12.16
C CYS A 297 -16.36 14.28 11.54
#